data_AF-A0A965L8B8-F1
#
_entry.id   AF-A0A965L8B8-F1
#
_cell.length_a   1.000
_cell.length_b   1.000
_cell.length_c   1.000
_cell.angle_alpha   90.00
_cell.angle_beta   90.00
_cell.angle_gamma   90.00
#
_symmetry.space_group_name_H-M   'P 1'
#
loop_
_entity.id
_entity.type
_entity.pdbx_description
1 polymer ?
#
loop_
_entity_poly.entity_id
_entity_poly.type
_entity_poly.pdbx_seq_one_letter_code
_entity_poly.pdbx_strand_id
1 'polypeptide(L)'
;MQSTSLNINARINNNGLNQISSSLGQFHKLGQEHFTESMLHAWAAEAEESFDNGNGMCFEIKSWDSVSGHTEVVTITADGFDIETMNDE
;
A
#
# COMPACT_ATOMS: atom_id res chain seq x y z
N MET A 1 -14.15 27.44 -18.74
CA MET A 1 -13.94 27.02 -17.34
C MET A 1 -12.67 26.19 -17.35
N GLN A 2 -11.61 26.64 -16.69
CA GLN A 2 -10.49 25.75 -16.41
C GLN A 2 -10.95 24.81 -15.30
N SER A 3 -10.96 23.51 -15.56
CA SER A 3 -11.12 22.52 -14.50
C SER A 3 -9.86 22.59 -13.65
N THR A 4 -9.99 23.07 -12.42
CA THR A 4 -8.96 22.86 -11.40
C THR A 4 -8.99 21.37 -11.08
N SER A 5 -7.96 20.63 -11.48
CA SER A 5 -7.76 19.27 -10.99
C SER A 5 -7.32 19.38 -9.54
N LEU A 6 -8.07 18.81 -8.59
CA LEU A 6 -7.51 18.62 -7.25
C LEU A 6 -6.47 17.51 -7.36
N ASN A 7 -5.23 17.80 -6.98
CA ASN A 7 -4.22 16.76 -6.86
C ASN A 7 -4.40 16.12 -5.48
N ILE A 8 -4.85 14.87 -5.46
CA ILE A 8 -5.09 14.11 -4.23
C ILE A 8 -3.90 13.19 -4.04
N ASN A 9 -3.17 13.37 -2.94
CA ASN A 9 -2.10 12.47 -2.54
C ASN A 9 -2.54 11.64 -1.34
N ALA A 10 -2.18 10.36 -1.31
CA ALA A 10 -2.42 9.49 -0.17
C ALA A 10 -1.09 8.94 0.35
N ARG A 11 -0.94 8.91 1.68
CA ARG A 11 0.27 8.40 2.35
C ARG A 11 -0.09 7.36 3.38
N ILE A 12 0.60 6.24 3.35
CA ILE A 12 0.48 5.18 4.35
C ILE A 12 0.93 5.74 5.71
N ASN A 13 0.07 5.55 6.71
CA ASN A 13 0.37 5.90 8.09
C ASN A 13 0.79 4.66 8.90
N ASN A 14 1.00 4.81 10.21
CA ASN A 14 1.43 3.71 11.07
C ASN A 14 0.41 2.54 11.12
N ASN A 15 -0.88 2.81 10.99
CA ASN A 15 -1.88 1.75 10.92
C ASN A 15 -1.74 0.96 9.61
N GLY A 16 -1.47 1.65 8.49
CA GLY A 16 -1.21 1.00 7.21
C GLY A 16 0.05 0.12 7.25
N LEU A 17 1.13 0.58 7.89
CA LEU A 17 2.33 -0.25 8.09
C LEU A 17 2.02 -1.53 8.90
N ASN A 18 1.16 -1.44 9.91
CA ASN A 18 0.72 -2.61 10.67
C ASN A 18 -0.12 -3.57 9.80
N GLN A 19 -0.99 -3.04 8.95
CA GLN A 19 -1.77 -3.85 7.99
C GLN A 19 -0.86 -4.54 6.97
N ILE A 20 0.14 -3.84 6.44
CA ILE A 20 1.16 -4.41 5.54
C ILE A 20 1.90 -5.54 6.26
N SER A 21 2.43 -5.29 7.45
CA SER A 21 3.15 -6.29 8.25
C SER A 21 2.30 -7.53 8.52
N SER A 22 1.05 -7.34 8.97
CA SER A 22 0.11 -8.44 9.23
C SER A 22 -0.22 -9.23 7.95
N SER A 23 -0.43 -8.54 6.83
CA SER A 23 -0.76 -9.18 5.55
C SER A 23 0.42 -9.98 5.00
N LEU A 24 1.65 -9.44 5.08
CA LEU A 24 2.86 -10.17 4.75
C LEU A 24 3.04 -11.41 5.64
N GLY A 25 2.69 -11.31 6.92
CA GLY A 25 2.66 -12.45 7.83
C GLY A 25 1.68 -13.55 7.44
N GLN A 26 0.52 -13.16 6.92
CA GLN A 26 -0.52 -14.10 6.50
C GLN A 26 -0.23 -14.73 5.13
N PHE A 27 0.33 -13.96 4.20
CA PHE A 27 0.33 -14.30 2.79
C PHE A 27 1.72 -14.51 2.19
N HIS A 28 2.79 -13.95 2.74
CA HIS A 28 4.14 -14.10 2.21
C HIS A 28 4.88 -15.26 2.87
N LYS A 29 5.58 -16.08 2.07
CA LYS A 29 6.36 -17.25 2.54
C LYS A 29 7.44 -16.96 3.60
N LEU A 30 7.89 -15.71 3.71
CA LEU A 30 8.95 -15.33 4.65
C LEU A 30 8.38 -15.01 6.03
N GLY A 31 7.06 -14.83 6.14
CA GLY A 31 6.39 -14.51 7.40
C GLY A 31 6.68 -13.09 7.90
N GLN A 32 5.92 -12.68 8.92
CA GLN A 32 5.92 -11.30 9.41
C GLN A 32 7.28 -10.84 9.94
N GLU A 33 7.97 -11.71 10.68
CA GLU A 33 9.23 -11.39 11.38
C GLU A 33 10.42 -11.14 10.43
N HIS A 34 10.28 -11.48 9.14
CA HIS A 34 11.33 -11.25 8.16
C HIS A 34 11.48 -9.77 7.78
N PHE A 35 10.37 -9.02 7.77
CA PHE A 35 10.33 -7.69 7.17
C PHE A 35 10.74 -6.62 8.18
N THR A 36 11.85 -5.94 7.89
CA THR A 36 12.27 -4.76 8.64
C THR A 36 11.36 -3.56 8.33
N GLU A 37 11.39 -2.55 9.19
CA GLU A 37 10.66 -1.29 8.97
C GLU A 37 10.94 -0.69 7.58
N SER A 38 12.21 -0.65 7.15
CA SER A 38 12.57 -0.17 5.81
C SER A 38 11.98 -1.01 4.67
N MET A 39 11.83 -2.32 4.85
CA MET A 39 11.16 -3.19 3.87
C MET A 39 9.65 -2.92 3.85
N LEU A 40 9.02 -2.72 5.01
CA LEU A 40 7.60 -2.35 5.09
C LEU A 40 7.32 -1.02 4.38
N HIS A 41 8.23 -0.04 4.49
CA HIS A 41 8.12 1.21 3.74
C HIS A 41 8.26 1.04 2.23
N ALA A 42 9.02 0.04 1.75
CA ALA A 42 9.08 -0.26 0.32
C ALA A 42 7.74 -0.81 -0.19
N TRP A 43 7.08 -1.67 0.57
CA TRP A 43 5.72 -2.14 0.27
C TRP A 43 4.69 -1.01 0.35
N ALA A 44 4.83 -0.09 1.31
CA ALA A 44 3.99 1.10 1.41
C ALA A 44 4.11 1.98 0.17
N ALA A 45 5.33 2.20 -0.33
CA ALA A 45 5.57 2.98 -1.54
C ALA A 45 4.90 2.36 -2.78
N GLU A 46 4.89 1.02 -2.90
CA GLU A 46 4.16 0.32 -3.97
C GLU A 46 2.64 0.54 -3.86
N ALA A 47 2.09 0.50 -2.64
CA ALA A 47 0.68 0.78 -2.42
C ALA A 47 0.30 2.23 -2.75
N GLU A 48 1.15 3.19 -2.38
CA GLU A 48 0.97 4.62 -2.70
C GLU A 48 1.06 4.87 -4.21
N GLU A 49 2.03 4.26 -4.90
CA GLU A 49 2.16 4.33 -6.36
C GLU A 49 0.93 3.73 -7.07
N SER A 50 0.37 2.64 -6.54
CA SER A 50 -0.87 2.06 -7.06
C SER A 50 -2.03 3.06 -7.00
N PHE A 51 -2.16 3.77 -5.87
CA PHE A 51 -3.17 4.82 -5.69
C PHE A 51 -2.95 6.00 -6.64
N ASP A 52 -1.70 6.47 -6.78
CA ASP A 52 -1.35 7.56 -7.70
C ASP A 52 -1.65 7.21 -9.17
N ASN A 53 -1.59 5.91 -9.53
CA ASN A 53 -1.99 5.40 -10.84
C ASN A 53 -3.52 5.22 -11.01
N GLY A 54 -4.32 5.69 -10.05
CA GLY A 54 -5.78 5.64 -10.08
C GLY A 54 -6.38 4.29 -9.68
N ASN A 55 -5.59 3.40 -9.07
CA ASN A 55 -6.10 2.19 -8.44
C ASN A 55 -6.45 2.46 -6.97
N GLY A 56 -6.70 1.40 -6.20
CA GLY A 56 -6.81 1.50 -4.75
C GLY A 56 -5.44 1.55 -4.07
N MET A 57 -5.43 1.83 -2.76
CA MET A 57 -4.25 1.70 -1.93
C MET A 57 -3.94 0.21 -1.72
N CYS A 58 -3.19 -0.39 -2.65
CA CYS A 58 -2.95 -1.84 -2.67
C CYS A 58 -1.60 -2.22 -3.28
N PHE A 59 -1.09 -3.38 -2.88
CA PHE A 59 0.14 -3.98 -3.40
C PHE A 59 -0.05 -5.46 -3.74
N GLU A 60 0.90 -6.04 -4.49
CA GLU A 60 0.84 -7.45 -4.91
C GLU A 60 1.96 -8.30 -4.30
N ILE A 61 1.58 -9.41 -3.66
CA ILE A 61 2.54 -10.48 -3.34
C ILE A 61 2.54 -11.45 -4.52
N LYS A 62 3.70 -11.58 -5.19
CA LYS A 62 3.83 -12.43 -6.38
C LYS A 62 3.58 -13.91 -6.05
N SER A 63 3.07 -14.66 -7.02
CA SER A 63 2.68 -16.07 -6.83
C SER A 63 3.78 -16.98 -6.30
N TRP A 64 5.04 -16.74 -6.68
CA TRP A 64 6.17 -17.53 -6.17
C TRP A 64 6.60 -17.14 -4.75
N ASP A 65 6.19 -15.97 -4.25
CA ASP A 65 6.44 -15.49 -2.89
C ASP A 65 5.24 -15.70 -1.94
N SER A 66 4.05 -15.95 -2.50
CA SER A 66 2.81 -16.20 -1.78
C SER A 66 2.69 -17.63 -1.23
N VAL A 67 2.16 -17.78 -0.02
CA VAL A 67 1.86 -19.07 0.62
C VAL A 67 0.81 -19.90 -0.15
N SER A 68 -0.10 -19.25 -0.90
CA SER A 68 -1.15 -19.93 -1.67
C SER A 68 -0.66 -20.47 -3.01
N GLY A 69 0.49 -19.97 -3.51
CA GLY A 69 0.97 -20.21 -4.86
C GLY A 69 0.26 -19.37 -5.94
N HIS A 70 -0.64 -18.47 -5.55
CA HIS A 70 -1.29 -17.49 -6.42
C HIS A 70 -0.85 -16.07 -6.04
N THR A 71 -0.92 -15.13 -6.99
CA THR A 71 -0.69 -13.71 -6.67
C THR A 71 -1.77 -13.24 -5.70
N GLU A 72 -1.36 -12.64 -4.58
CA GLU A 72 -2.27 -12.04 -3.61
C GLU A 72 -2.29 -10.53 -3.81
N VAL A 73 -3.48 -9.94 -3.93
CA VAL A 73 -3.67 -8.48 -3.95
C VAL A 73 -4.10 -8.05 -2.56
N VAL A 74 -3.28 -7.27 -1.89
CA VAL A 74 -3.55 -6.78 -0.54
C VAL A 74 -4.02 -5.33 -0.63
N THR A 75 -5.23 -5.05 -0.16
CA THR A 75 -5.79 -3.70 -0.06
C THR A 75 -5.66 -3.17 1.36
N ILE A 76 -5.10 -1.97 1.49
CA ILE A 76 -5.04 -1.22 2.75
C ILE A 76 -6.37 -0.52 2.97
N THR A 77 -6.91 -0.63 4.18
CA THR A 77 -8.17 0.03 4.53
C THR A 77 -7.97 1.54 4.74
N ALA A 78 -9.06 2.30 4.69
CA ALA A 78 -9.02 3.76 4.73
C ALA A 78 -8.42 4.37 6.01
N ASP A 79 -8.33 3.62 7.10
CA ASP A 79 -7.65 4.02 8.34
C ASP A 79 -6.11 3.87 8.26
N GLY A 80 -5.61 3.19 7.23
CA GLY A 80 -4.21 2.90 7.00
C GLY A 80 -3.46 3.96 6.19
N PHE A 81 -4.15 4.98 5.70
CA PHE A 81 -3.52 6.07 4.97
C PHE A 81 -4.26 7.40 5.20
N ASP A 82 -3.51 8.48 5.13
CA ASP A 82 -4.03 9.84 5.20
C ASP A 82 -4.12 10.43 3.79
N ILE A 83 -5.17 11.20 3.53
CA ILE A 83 -5.38 11.87 2.25
C ILE A 83 -5.08 13.36 2.41
N GLU A 84 -4.14 13.84 1.61
CA GLU A 84 -3.81 15.25 1.48
C GLU A 84 -4.33 15.79 0.15
N THR A 85 -5.07 16.88 0.22
CA THR A 85 -5.56 17.57 -0.97
C THR A 85 -4.66 18.76 -1.25
N MET A 86 -3.94 18.74 -2.36
CA MET A 86 -3.18 19.89 -2.82
C MET A 86 -4.05 20.73 -3.76
N ASN A 87 -4.18 22.01 -3.42
CA ASN A 87 -4.77 22.99 -4.32
C ASN A 87 -3.68 23.44 -5.30
N ASP A 88 -3.95 23.34 -6.59
CA ASP A 88 -3.16 24.04 -7.61
C ASP A 88 -3.45 25.55 -7.44
N GLU A 89 -2.44 26.35 -7.10
CA GLU A 89 -2.53 27.83 -7.01
C GLU A 89 -2.81 28.49 -8.37
#